data_AF-A0A3N5U826-F1
#
_entry.id   AF-A0A3N5U826-F1
#
_cell.length_a   1.000
_cell.length_b   1.000
_cell.length_c   1.000
_cell.angle_alpha   90.00
_cell.angle_beta   90.00
_cell.angle_gamma   90.00
#
_symmetry.space_group_name_H-M   'P 1'
#
loop_
_entity.id
_entity.type
_entity.pdbx_description
1 polymer ?
#
loop_
_entity_poly.entity_id
_entity_poly.type
_entity_poly.pdbx_seq_one_letter_code
_entity_poly.pdbx_strand_id
1 'polypeptide(L)'
;MVCVKRAVICVVACFVCFSCIAFDSTMKLNENGSGKFVIQYRISQMLKNMGEKENPEAEPANPFPFSKQEVEKSLSNVPGIKLNSVTEWEDEQDMYVKVDLDFTNIEALQKAEMFNDMPVTLVR
;
A
#
# COMPACT_ATOMS: atom_id res chain seq x y z
N MET A 1 37.05 -15.26 -21.49
CA MET A 1 36.40 -15.39 -20.16
C MET A 1 35.93 -14.04 -19.61
N VAL A 2 35.39 -13.15 -20.46
CA VAL A 2 34.94 -11.78 -20.08
C VAL A 2 33.44 -11.60 -20.32
N CYS A 3 32.84 -12.31 -21.28
CA CYS A 3 31.41 -12.26 -21.58
C CYS A 3 30.53 -12.83 -20.45
N VAL A 4 30.98 -13.88 -19.75
CA VAL A 4 30.23 -14.48 -18.61
C VAL A 4 30.19 -13.53 -17.41
N LYS A 5 31.27 -12.80 -17.12
CA LYS A 5 31.32 -11.85 -16.00
C LYS A 5 30.37 -10.67 -16.21
N ARG A 6 30.23 -10.18 -17.45
CA ARG A 6 29.26 -9.13 -17.81
C ARG A 6 27.81 -9.63 -17.77
N ALA A 7 27.55 -10.84 -18.23
CA ALA A 7 26.21 -11.45 -18.18
C ALA A 7 25.73 -11.70 -16.73
N VAL A 8 26.63 -12.14 -15.85
CA VAL A 8 26.31 -12.36 -14.42
C VAL A 8 25.98 -11.05 -13.71
N ILE A 9 26.68 -9.94 -14.02
CA ILE A 9 26.38 -8.61 -13.45
C ILE A 9 25.00 -8.12 -13.89
N CYS A 10 24.61 -8.31 -15.15
CA CYS A 10 23.27 -7.94 -15.62
C CYS A 10 22.15 -8.77 -14.96
N VAL A 11 22.36 -10.08 -14.79
CA VAL A 11 21.39 -10.95 -14.12
C VAL A 11 21.24 -10.59 -12.65
N VAL A 12 22.34 -10.32 -11.94
CA VAL A 12 22.30 -9.89 -10.53
C VAL A 12 21.65 -8.51 -10.37
N ALA A 13 21.91 -7.57 -11.29
CA ALA A 13 21.28 -6.25 -11.27
C ALA A 13 19.75 -6.33 -11.46
N CYS A 14 19.24 -7.25 -12.29
CA CYS A 14 17.81 -7.45 -12.46
C CYS A 14 17.13 -7.97 -11.18
N PHE A 15 17.81 -8.75 -10.34
CA PHE A 15 17.21 -9.27 -9.10
C PHE A 15 17.02 -8.21 -8.01
N VAL A 16 17.81 -7.12 -8.03
CA VAL A 16 17.71 -6.05 -7.01
C VAL A 16 16.49 -5.14 -7.23
N CYS A 17 15.94 -5.10 -8.45
CA CYS A 17 14.84 -4.19 -8.80
C CYS A 17 13.43 -4.66 -8.37
N PHE A 18 13.28 -5.86 -7.78
CA PHE A 18 11.96 -6.44 -7.52
C PHE A 18 11.36 -6.15 -6.13
N SER A 19 12.05 -5.44 -5.22
CA SER A 19 11.59 -5.28 -3.83
C SER A 19 11.22 -3.85 -3.42
N CYS A 20 11.13 -2.90 -4.35
CA CYS A 20 10.95 -1.47 -4.01
C CYS A 20 9.60 -1.14 -3.36
N ILE A 21 8.64 -2.07 -3.44
CA ILE A 21 7.28 -1.92 -2.97
C ILE A 21 6.86 -3.21 -2.26
N ALA A 22 6.39 -3.11 -1.01
CA ALA A 22 5.72 -4.21 -0.33
C ALA A 22 4.33 -3.77 0.13
N PHE A 23 3.39 -4.70 0.05
CA PHE A 23 1.98 -4.46 0.37
C PHE A 23 1.47 -5.66 1.18
N ASP A 24 0.95 -5.36 2.37
CA ASP A 24 0.40 -6.33 3.29
C ASP A 24 -1.05 -5.94 3.61
N SER A 25 -1.99 -6.77 3.16
CA SER A 25 -3.41 -6.63 3.50
C SER A 25 -3.86 -7.81 4.33
N THR A 26 -4.52 -7.51 5.45
CA THR A 26 -5.07 -8.51 6.36
C THR A 26 -6.55 -8.21 6.57
N MET A 27 -7.41 -9.12 6.13
CA MET A 27 -8.85 -9.06 6.40
C MET A 27 -9.26 -10.17 7.36
N LYS A 28 -9.93 -9.78 8.45
CA LYS A 28 -10.65 -10.69 9.35
C LYS A 28 -12.13 -10.53 9.12
N LEU A 29 -12.81 -11.63 8.84
CA LEU A 29 -14.24 -11.68 8.57
C LEU A 29 -14.93 -12.48 9.67
N ASN A 30 -15.95 -11.88 10.27
CA ASN A 30 -16.82 -12.53 11.24
C ASN A 30 -17.96 -13.27 10.51
N GLU A 31 -18.60 -14.22 11.19
CA GLU A 31 -19.69 -15.04 10.62
C GLU A 31 -20.93 -14.23 10.20
N ASN A 32 -21.12 -13.04 10.78
CA ASN A 32 -22.21 -12.12 10.44
C ASN A 32 -21.90 -11.24 9.21
N GLY A 33 -20.75 -11.42 8.57
CA GLY A 33 -20.30 -10.64 7.41
C GLY A 33 -19.61 -9.32 7.76
N SER A 34 -19.59 -8.91 9.04
CA SER A 34 -18.80 -7.78 9.51
C SER A 34 -17.35 -8.18 9.73
N GLY A 35 -16.44 -7.22 9.84
CA GLY A 35 -15.05 -7.56 10.03
C GLY A 35 -14.14 -6.37 10.18
N LYS A 36 -12.86 -6.69 10.18
CA LYS A 36 -11.77 -5.74 10.31
C LYS A 36 -10.84 -5.87 9.12
N PHE A 37 -10.48 -4.74 8.53
CA PHE A 37 -9.54 -4.69 7.43
C PHE A 37 -8.37 -3.80 7.80
N VAL A 38 -7.17 -4.38 7.70
CA VAL A 38 -5.92 -3.69 7.98
C VAL A 38 -5.07 -3.75 6.74
N ILE A 39 -4.68 -2.58 6.26
CA ILE A 39 -3.77 -2.45 5.12
C ILE A 39 -2.51 -1.80 5.63
N GLN A 40 -1.38 -2.37 5.28
CA GLN A 40 -0.07 -1.81 5.51
C GLN A 40 0.67 -1.77 4.18
N TYR A 41 1.25 -0.61 3.92
CA TYR A 41 1.99 -0.34 2.71
C TYR A 41 3.41 0.09 3.05
N ARG A 42 4.39 -0.30 2.21
CA ARG A 42 5.80 0.03 2.36
C ARG A 42 6.40 0.46 1.03
N ILE A 43 7.03 1.64 1.03
CA ILE A 43 7.75 2.23 -0.11
C ILE A 43 9.18 2.49 0.31
N SER A 44 10.15 2.14 -0.52
CA SER A 44 11.50 2.62 -0.32
C SER A 44 11.61 4.14 -0.47
N GLN A 45 12.29 4.81 0.46
CA GLN A 45 12.61 6.24 0.37
C GLN A 45 13.31 6.61 -0.93
N MET A 46 14.10 5.68 -1.50
CA MET A 46 14.77 5.91 -2.78
C MET A 46 13.75 6.14 -3.91
N LEU A 47 12.65 5.38 -3.93
CA LEU A 47 11.59 5.53 -4.93
C LEU A 47 10.81 6.85 -4.72
N LYS A 48 10.50 7.18 -3.46
CA LYS A 48 9.88 8.47 -3.10
C LYS A 48 10.71 9.66 -3.58
N ASN A 49 12.01 9.66 -3.26
CA ASN A 49 12.95 10.73 -3.61
C ASN A 49 13.23 10.83 -5.12
N MET A 50 13.08 9.73 -5.87
CA MET A 50 13.15 9.75 -7.33
C MET A 50 11.91 10.42 -7.94
N GLY A 51 10.72 10.09 -7.43
CA GLY A 51 9.47 10.73 -7.87
C GLY A 51 9.45 12.24 -7.63
N GLU A 52 9.87 12.69 -6.45
CA GLU A 52 9.93 14.13 -6.11
C GLU A 52 10.95 14.91 -6.97
N LYS A 53 12.03 14.25 -7.43
CA LYS A 53 13.06 14.89 -8.28
C LYS A 53 12.66 15.00 -9.75
N GLU A 54 11.93 14.03 -10.28
CA GLU A 54 11.53 14.04 -11.68
C GLU A 54 10.36 14.98 -11.95
N ASN A 55 9.48 15.20 -10.96
CA ASN A 55 8.42 16.18 -11.07
C ASN A 55 7.98 16.69 -9.68
N PRO A 56 8.47 17.86 -9.22
CA PRO A 56 8.13 18.41 -7.90
C PRO A 56 6.66 18.86 -7.76
N GLU A 57 5.93 18.93 -8.87
CA GLU A 57 4.47 19.18 -8.90
C GLU A 57 3.65 17.91 -9.16
N ALA A 58 4.27 16.79 -9.54
CA ALA A 58 3.59 15.52 -9.51
C ALA A 58 3.57 15.02 -8.07
N GLU A 59 2.41 14.52 -7.66
CA GLU A 59 2.35 13.70 -6.46
C GLU A 59 3.47 12.66 -6.53
N PRO A 60 4.22 12.45 -5.43
CA PRO A 60 5.27 11.44 -5.41
C PRO A 60 4.70 10.17 -6.00
N ALA A 61 5.51 9.41 -6.76
CA ALA A 61 5.12 8.11 -7.29
C ALA A 61 4.83 7.14 -6.14
N ASN A 62 3.71 7.40 -5.47
CA ASN A 62 3.11 6.68 -4.39
C ASN A 62 2.18 5.75 -5.15
N PRO A 63 2.58 4.48 -5.34
CA PRO A 63 1.71 3.51 -6.01
C PRO A 63 0.46 3.22 -5.17
N PHE A 64 0.35 3.83 -3.98
CA PHE A 64 -0.89 4.02 -3.27
C PHE A 64 -1.37 5.47 -3.46
N PRO A 65 -2.44 5.75 -4.19
CA PRO A 65 -2.80 7.10 -4.62
C PRO A 65 -3.47 7.95 -3.52
N PHE A 66 -3.22 7.66 -2.23
CA PHE A 66 -3.95 8.30 -1.13
C PHE A 66 -3.02 8.69 0.03
N SER A 67 -2.98 9.99 0.31
CA SER A 67 -2.44 10.55 1.56
C SER A 67 -3.36 10.23 2.76
N LYS A 68 -2.85 10.34 3.99
CA LYS A 68 -3.67 10.18 5.22
C LYS A 68 -4.97 10.99 5.16
N GLN A 69 -4.89 12.22 4.68
CA GLN A 69 -6.02 13.14 4.57
C GLN A 69 -7.06 12.66 3.55
N GLU A 70 -6.62 12.09 2.43
CA GLU A 70 -7.52 11.51 1.43
C GLU A 70 -8.16 10.23 1.93
N VAL A 71 -7.44 9.41 2.69
CA VAL A 71 -8.02 8.22 3.34
C VAL A 71 -9.13 8.63 4.31
N GLU A 72 -8.85 9.59 5.19
CA GLU A 72 -9.84 10.12 6.12
C GLU A 72 -11.06 10.73 5.40
N LYS A 73 -10.83 11.50 4.33
CA LYS A 73 -11.90 12.15 3.55
C LYS A 73 -12.73 11.16 2.74
N SER A 74 -12.09 10.14 2.17
CA SER A 74 -12.76 9.13 1.34
C SER A 74 -13.59 8.17 2.18
N LEU A 75 -13.08 7.80 3.38
CA LEU A 75 -13.75 6.84 4.25
C LEU A 75 -14.75 7.45 5.23
N SER A 76 -14.63 8.75 5.55
CA SER A 76 -15.57 9.43 6.45
C SER A 76 -17.02 9.46 5.95
N ASN A 77 -17.23 9.32 4.64
CA ASN A 77 -18.55 9.38 4.02
C ASN A 77 -19.11 8.02 3.56
N VAL A 78 -18.41 6.90 3.82
CA VAL A 78 -18.85 5.58 3.37
C VAL A 78 -19.71 4.93 4.46
N PRO A 79 -21.03 4.75 4.24
CA PRO A 79 -21.89 4.11 5.21
C PRO A 79 -21.49 2.64 5.40
N GLY A 80 -21.34 2.22 6.65
CA GLY A 80 -20.93 0.86 7.00
C GLY A 80 -19.41 0.64 7.09
N ILE A 81 -18.60 1.69 6.90
CA ILE A 81 -17.18 1.68 7.23
C ILE A 81 -16.92 2.61 8.42
N LYS A 82 -16.06 2.15 9.33
CA LYS A 82 -15.54 2.95 10.43
C LYS A 82 -14.02 2.95 10.35
N LEU A 83 -13.45 4.12 10.08
CA LEU A 83 -12.01 4.32 10.14
C LEU A 83 -11.56 4.34 11.61
N ASN A 84 -10.71 3.39 12.00
CA ASN A 84 -10.18 3.31 13.36
C ASN A 84 -8.90 4.13 13.50
N SER A 85 -7.97 3.98 12.56
CA SER A 85 -6.73 4.74 12.55
C SER A 85 -6.07 4.79 11.18
N VAL A 86 -5.35 5.88 10.93
CA VAL A 86 -4.40 6.02 9.83
C VAL A 86 -3.07 6.46 10.44
N THR A 87 -2.06 5.61 10.30
CA THR A 87 -0.71 5.83 10.83
C THR A 87 0.27 5.87 9.69
N GLU A 88 1.11 6.90 9.67
CA GLU A 88 2.21 7.06 8.72
C GLU A 88 3.49 7.19 9.53
N TRP A 89 4.52 6.43 9.15
CA TRP A 89 5.84 6.50 9.76
C TRP A 89 6.90 6.17 8.72
N GLU A 90 8.12 6.63 8.96
CA GLU A 90 9.26 6.41 8.07
C GLU A 90 10.47 5.95 8.88
N ASP A 91 11.25 5.04 8.32
CA ASP A 91 12.59 4.67 8.78
C ASP A 91 13.62 5.11 7.73
N GLU A 92 14.92 4.87 7.96
CA GLU A 92 16.00 5.32 7.06
C GLU A 92 15.88 4.79 5.61
N GLN A 93 15.16 3.70 5.39
CA GLN A 93 15.08 3.00 4.11
C GLN A 93 13.71 3.07 3.48
N ASP A 94 12.65 3.08 4.29
CA ASP A 94 11.27 2.86 3.89
C ASP A 94 10.29 3.82 4.59
N MET A 95 9.27 4.25 3.85
CA MET A 95 8.05 4.87 4.37
C MET A 95 6.97 3.78 4.50
N TYR A 96 6.20 3.86 5.57
CA TYR A 96 5.10 2.97 5.87
C TYR A 96 3.81 3.75 6.07
N VAL A 97 2.72 3.21 5.52
CA VAL A 97 1.36 3.71 5.75
C VAL A 97 0.50 2.55 6.19
N LYS A 98 -0.21 2.71 7.31
CA LYS A 98 -1.15 1.72 7.83
C LYS A 98 -2.53 2.31 8.02
N VAL A 99 -3.51 1.65 7.44
CA VAL A 99 -4.93 1.96 7.56
C VAL A 99 -5.62 0.82 8.31
N ASP A 100 -6.33 1.17 9.38
CA ASP A 100 -7.13 0.24 10.17
C ASP A 100 -8.59 0.70 10.10
N LEU A 101 -9.47 -0.17 9.62
CA LEU A 101 -10.89 0.09 9.55
C LEU A 101 -11.72 -1.14 9.94
N ASP A 102 -12.89 -0.88 10.47
CA ASP A 102 -13.94 -1.88 10.66
C ASP A 102 -15.02 -1.68 9.60
N PHE A 103 -15.63 -2.77 9.17
CA PHE A 103 -16.74 -2.75 8.21
C PHE A 103 -17.91 -3.58 8.72
N THR A 104 -19.13 -3.14 8.41
CA THR A 104 -20.36 -3.81 8.82
C THR A 104 -20.72 -4.99 7.92
N ASN A 105 -20.37 -4.92 6.64
CA ASN A 105 -20.53 -5.99 5.65
C ASN A 105 -19.51 -5.83 4.51
N ILE A 106 -19.26 -6.90 3.75
CA ILE A 106 -18.32 -6.88 2.62
C ILE A 106 -18.74 -5.88 1.53
N GLU A 107 -20.05 -5.68 1.34
CA GLU A 107 -20.59 -4.72 0.37
C GLU A 107 -20.18 -3.27 0.68
N ALA A 108 -20.02 -2.92 1.96
CA ALA A 108 -19.53 -1.62 2.37
C ALA A 108 -18.08 -1.39 1.91
N LEU A 109 -17.23 -2.43 1.93
CA LEU A 109 -15.86 -2.35 1.41
C LEU A 109 -15.82 -2.14 -0.10
N GLN A 110 -16.71 -2.79 -0.85
CA GLN A 110 -16.79 -2.63 -2.32
C GLN A 110 -17.23 -1.21 -2.74
N LYS A 111 -18.01 -0.53 -1.88
CA LYS A 111 -18.42 0.86 -2.10
C LYS A 111 -17.29 1.86 -1.86
N ALA A 112 -16.27 1.47 -1.09
CA ALA A 112 -15.07 2.27 -0.96
C ALA A 112 -14.18 1.98 -2.16
N GLU A 113 -14.27 2.87 -3.16
CA GLU A 113 -13.58 2.76 -4.46
C GLU A 113 -12.08 2.47 -4.31
N MET A 114 -11.47 2.98 -3.23
CA MET A 114 -10.07 2.73 -2.91
C MET A 114 -9.68 1.26 -2.78
N PHE A 115 -10.60 0.35 -2.41
CA PHE A 115 -10.29 -1.06 -2.14
C PHE A 115 -10.57 -2.01 -3.31
N ASN A 116 -11.13 -1.53 -4.42
CA ASN A 116 -11.55 -2.40 -5.52
C ASN A 116 -10.38 -3.10 -6.25
N ASP A 117 -9.22 -2.45 -6.34
CA ASP A 117 -8.05 -2.99 -7.06
C ASP A 117 -6.97 -3.57 -6.12
N MET A 118 -7.24 -3.70 -4.83
CA MET A 118 -6.25 -4.18 -3.86
C MET A 118 -6.24 -5.72 -3.74
N PRO A 119 -5.07 -6.37 -3.76
CA PRO A 119 -4.96 -7.79 -3.42
C PRO A 119 -5.26 -7.98 -1.93
N VAL A 120 -6.20 -8.87 -1.56
CA VAL A 120 -6.58 -9.10 -0.15
C VAL A 120 -6.12 -10.47 0.34
N THR A 121 -5.37 -10.51 1.44
CA THR A 121 -5.09 -11.76 2.16
C THR A 121 -6.14 -12.00 3.24
N LEU A 122 -6.89 -13.09 3.10
CA LEU A 122 -7.88 -13.53 4.08
C LEU A 122 -7.20 -14.31 5.20
N VAL A 123 -7.29 -13.80 6.42
CA VAL A 123 -6.85 -14.54 7.62
C VAL A 123 -8.11 -15.10 8.27
N ARG A 124 -8.27 -16.42 8.18
CA ARG A 124 -9.40 -17.18 8.72
C ARG A 124 -9.25 -17.41 10.22
#